data_AF-V5GUK1-F1
#
_entry.id   AF-V5GUK1-F1
#
_cell.length_a   1.000
_cell.length_b   1.000
_cell.length_c   1.000
_cell.angle_alpha   90.00
_cell.angle_beta   90.00
_cell.angle_gamma   90.00
#
_symmetry.space_group_name_H-M   'P 1'
#
loop_
_entity.id
_entity.type
_entity.pdbx_description
1 polymer ?
#
loop_
_entity_poly.entity_id
_entity_poly.type
_entity_poly.pdbx_seq_one_letter_code
_entity_poly.pdbx_strand_id
1 'polypeptide(L)'
;MNTGLTGDNIYDFSSEENSAKWKGLLTAALKKVLEQVHPSLGARDEALEYVESLCLRLLAMLCAKPSPHTVQDVEYRVQSTFPTPIDKWALKEAQEALERGKKKSVLQLPVDKIHNLLQKELLLYKVDSTVSLFLVAVLEYISADILKLVGNYAKNIKHVEITYQDVQISMKVDKALMDMFYQDEGGGAGSLNEPPVMVAAAPRTSLTYEEIVRELIASEKAYLKELHMLIKVFREERNKLKPGPQDTERIFSNIMDIYELTYTLSGSLEDVIEMAQDQMPYIGSCFEELAEAAEFDVYIKYARDVTAPTCRETLNGLLSRPEVQSALTTAGQGMPLALKYYLPALLMGPIWHCF
;
A
#
# COMPACT_ATOMS: atom_id res chain seq x y z
N MET A 1 50.21 -15.69 22.65
CA MET A 1 49.75 -14.97 21.44
C MET A 1 48.36 -15.46 21.13
N ASN A 2 47.36 -14.78 21.67
CA ASN A 2 45.95 -15.08 21.41
C ASN A 2 45.26 -13.72 21.33
N THR A 3 45.03 -13.23 20.12
CA THR A 3 44.41 -11.92 19.87
C THR A 3 43.22 -12.13 18.95
N GLY A 4 42.04 -12.16 19.57
CA GLY A 4 40.77 -11.60 19.10
C GLY A 4 40.31 -11.92 17.67
N LEU A 5 39.60 -13.04 17.51
CA LEU A 5 38.63 -13.22 16.44
C LEU A 5 37.24 -12.90 16.99
N THR A 6 36.88 -11.61 17.06
CA THR A 6 35.51 -11.15 17.32
C THR A 6 35.26 -9.87 16.53
N GLY A 7 34.71 -10.05 15.33
CA GLY A 7 34.13 -9.00 14.51
C GLY A 7 33.18 -9.70 13.54
N ASP A 8 31.87 -9.53 13.75
CA ASP A 8 30.84 -10.00 12.84
C ASP A 8 30.99 -9.28 11.50
N ASN A 9 31.71 -9.91 10.56
CA ASN A 9 31.80 -9.41 9.18
C ASN A 9 30.44 -9.60 8.49
N ILE A 10 29.53 -8.66 8.71
CA ILE A 10 28.35 -8.43 7.87
C ILE A 10 28.89 -7.95 6.50
N TYR A 11 28.48 -8.60 5.42
CA TYR A 11 28.92 -8.24 4.07
C TYR A 11 28.44 -6.83 3.72
N ASP A 12 29.39 -5.91 3.50
CA ASP A 12 29.08 -4.54 3.13
C ASP A 12 28.86 -4.42 1.62
N PHE A 13 27.61 -4.25 1.23
CA PHE A 13 27.20 -4.04 -0.16
C PHE A 13 27.62 -2.66 -0.70
N SER A 14 27.95 -1.71 0.17
CA SER A 14 28.30 -0.33 -0.19
C SER A 14 29.80 -0.10 -0.37
N SER A 15 30.64 -1.09 -0.05
CA SER A 15 32.09 -1.00 -0.27
C SER A 15 32.40 -0.80 -1.75
N GLU A 16 33.47 -0.05 -2.07
CA GLU A 16 33.82 0.31 -3.45
C GLU A 16 34.01 -0.93 -4.35
N GLU A 17 34.55 -2.00 -3.80
CA GLU A 17 34.76 -3.29 -4.49
C GLU A 17 33.44 -4.06 -4.72
N ASN A 18 32.53 -4.05 -3.74
CA ASN A 18 31.28 -4.81 -3.82
C ASN A 18 30.19 -4.05 -4.57
N SER A 19 30.14 -2.73 -4.44
CA SER A 19 29.20 -1.85 -5.12
C SER A 19 29.26 -2.04 -6.64
N ALA A 20 30.45 -2.25 -7.21
CA ALA A 20 30.62 -2.55 -8.63
C ALA A 20 29.93 -3.85 -9.08
N LYS A 21 29.66 -4.80 -8.16
CA LYS A 21 29.02 -6.09 -8.44
C LYS A 21 27.50 -6.05 -8.24
N TRP A 22 27.01 -5.22 -7.32
CA TRP A 22 25.62 -5.19 -6.89
C TRP A 22 24.83 -3.98 -7.40
N LYS A 23 25.48 -2.83 -7.61
CA LYS A 23 24.80 -1.60 -8.05
C LYS A 23 24.23 -1.78 -9.46
N GLY A 24 22.96 -1.44 -9.62
CA GLY A 24 22.24 -1.56 -10.88
C GLY A 24 21.83 -2.99 -11.24
N LEU A 25 22.09 -3.98 -10.38
CA LEU A 25 21.73 -5.38 -10.63
C LEU A 25 20.21 -5.58 -10.72
N LEU A 26 19.47 -4.90 -9.84
CA LEU A 26 18.03 -5.06 -9.63
C LEU A 26 17.23 -3.92 -10.28
N THR A 27 17.81 -2.74 -10.48
CA THR A 27 17.09 -1.54 -11.00
C THR A 27 16.20 -1.82 -12.21
N ALA A 28 16.71 -2.48 -13.25
CA ALA A 28 15.94 -2.83 -14.45
C ALA A 28 14.79 -3.81 -14.17
N ALA A 29 14.96 -4.71 -13.21
CA ALA A 29 13.91 -5.63 -12.78
C ALA A 29 12.88 -4.93 -11.89
N LEU A 30 13.33 -4.08 -10.96
CA LEU A 30 12.46 -3.27 -10.10
C LEU A 30 11.56 -2.34 -10.91
N LYS A 31 12.06 -1.81 -12.04
CA LYS A 31 11.22 -1.05 -12.97
C LYS A 31 10.06 -1.88 -13.53
N LYS A 32 10.31 -3.14 -13.90
CA LYS A 32 9.25 -4.06 -14.36
C LYS A 32 8.28 -4.42 -13.24
N VAL A 33 8.78 -4.61 -12.02
CA VAL A 33 7.93 -4.83 -10.84
C VAL A 33 7.02 -3.62 -10.61
N LEU A 34 7.55 -2.40 -10.73
CA LEU A 34 6.75 -1.18 -10.65
C LEU A 34 5.66 -1.15 -11.73
N GLU A 35 6.00 -1.45 -12.98
CA GLU A 35 5.04 -1.50 -14.09
C GLU A 35 3.91 -2.53 -13.84
N GLN A 36 4.19 -3.65 -13.14
CA GLN A 36 3.17 -4.63 -12.77
C GLN A 36 2.19 -4.10 -11.71
N VAL A 37 2.69 -3.34 -10.74
CA VAL A 37 1.88 -2.84 -9.62
C VAL A 37 1.19 -1.52 -9.96
N HIS A 38 1.86 -0.67 -10.72
CA HIS A 38 1.41 0.66 -11.14
C HIS A 38 1.80 0.93 -12.60
N PRO A 39 1.01 0.46 -13.58
CA PRO A 39 1.32 0.60 -15.01
C PRO A 39 1.44 2.05 -15.51
N SER A 40 0.81 2.99 -14.80
CA SER A 40 0.73 4.40 -15.17
C SER A 40 1.84 5.27 -14.56
N LEU A 41 2.72 4.70 -13.73
CA LEU A 41 3.64 5.46 -12.89
C LEU A 41 5.09 5.16 -13.26
N GLY A 42 5.85 6.22 -13.55
CA GLY A 42 7.30 6.11 -13.72
C GLY A 42 8.04 6.15 -12.38
N ALA A 43 9.31 5.76 -12.38
CA ALA A 43 10.22 6.02 -11.27
C ALA A 43 11.56 6.53 -11.78
N ARG A 44 12.13 7.50 -11.07
CA ARG A 44 13.49 7.98 -11.32
C ARG A 44 14.51 6.91 -10.96
N ASP A 45 15.65 6.92 -11.64
CA ASP A 45 16.74 5.98 -11.39
C ASP A 45 17.22 6.02 -9.93
N GLU A 46 17.35 7.21 -9.34
CA GLU A 46 17.68 7.42 -7.92
C GLU A 46 16.71 6.75 -6.93
N ALA A 47 15.42 6.67 -7.28
CA ALA A 47 14.42 6.00 -6.47
C ALA A 47 14.60 4.47 -6.56
N LEU A 48 14.82 3.95 -7.77
CA LEU A 48 15.05 2.52 -8.00
C LEU A 48 16.38 2.05 -7.40
N GLU A 49 17.44 2.87 -7.47
CA GLU A 49 18.72 2.62 -6.79
C GLU A 49 18.52 2.55 -5.26
N TYR A 50 17.66 3.38 -4.69
CA TYR A 50 17.37 3.32 -3.27
C TYR A 50 16.55 2.08 -2.88
N VAL A 51 15.54 1.71 -3.67
CA VAL A 51 14.80 0.45 -3.46
C VAL A 51 15.73 -0.76 -3.60
N GLU A 52 16.66 -0.75 -4.57
CA GLU A 52 17.70 -1.76 -4.69
C GLU A 52 18.55 -1.85 -3.41
N SER A 53 18.95 -0.72 -2.83
CA SER A 53 19.72 -0.70 -1.58
C SER A 53 18.97 -1.35 -0.40
N LEU A 54 17.64 -1.17 -0.34
CA LEU A 54 16.78 -1.82 0.64
C LEU A 54 16.70 -3.33 0.38
N CYS A 55 16.54 -3.74 -0.88
CA CYS A 55 16.52 -5.16 -1.25
C CYS A 55 17.84 -5.87 -0.88
N LEU A 56 18.98 -5.21 -1.09
CA LEU A 56 20.29 -5.75 -0.73
C LEU A 56 20.46 -5.83 0.79
N ARG A 57 19.97 -4.84 1.54
CA ARG A 57 19.94 -4.91 3.02
C ARG A 57 19.08 -6.07 3.52
N LEU A 58 17.91 -6.29 2.91
CA LEU A 58 17.06 -7.42 3.20
C LEU A 58 17.78 -8.75 2.91
N LEU A 59 18.46 -8.84 1.77
CA LEU A 59 19.26 -10.02 1.42
C LEU A 59 20.37 -10.26 2.45
N ALA A 60 21.06 -9.20 2.90
CA ALA A 60 22.06 -9.27 3.95
C ALA A 60 21.48 -9.88 5.24
N MET A 61 20.31 -9.39 5.66
CA MET A 61 19.63 -9.85 6.87
C MET A 61 19.18 -11.32 6.76
N LEU A 62 18.65 -11.73 5.60
CA LEU A 62 18.24 -13.11 5.37
C LEU A 62 19.43 -14.08 5.30
N CYS A 63 20.59 -13.60 4.85
CA CYS A 63 21.83 -14.36 4.77
C CYS A 63 22.75 -14.18 5.99
N ALA A 64 22.32 -13.42 7.00
CA ALA A 64 23.09 -13.18 8.22
C ALA A 64 23.33 -14.50 8.97
N LYS A 65 24.43 -14.55 9.74
CA LYS A 65 24.78 -15.77 10.49
C LYS A 65 23.71 -16.10 11.54
N PRO A 66 23.34 -17.39 11.73
CA PRO A 66 23.75 -18.55 10.95
C PRO A 66 23.21 -18.51 9.51
N SER A 67 24.10 -18.77 8.54
CA SER A 67 23.80 -18.68 7.12
C SER A 67 22.86 -19.80 6.66
N PRO A 68 21.89 -19.51 5.76
CA PRO A 68 20.87 -20.48 5.38
C PRO A 68 21.42 -21.55 4.44
N HIS A 69 21.25 -22.83 4.78
CA HIS A 69 21.66 -23.97 3.94
C HIS A 69 20.49 -24.60 3.21
N THR A 70 19.29 -24.48 3.77
CA THR A 70 18.05 -25.06 3.29
C THR A 70 16.96 -24.01 3.10
N VAL A 71 15.89 -24.36 2.40
CA VAL A 71 14.72 -23.47 2.26
C VAL A 71 14.09 -23.21 3.63
N GLN A 72 14.04 -24.21 4.50
CA GLN A 72 13.50 -24.12 5.85
C GLN A 72 14.28 -23.13 6.73
N ASP A 73 15.60 -23.00 6.54
CA ASP A 73 16.39 -22.00 7.26
C ASP A 73 15.97 -20.58 6.88
N VAL A 74 15.68 -20.36 5.59
CA VAL A 74 15.18 -19.07 5.08
C VAL A 74 13.76 -18.82 5.58
N GLU A 75 12.88 -19.83 5.56
CA GLU A 75 11.53 -19.72 6.10
C GLU A 75 11.53 -19.32 7.58
N TYR A 76 12.34 -20.00 8.39
CA TYR A 76 12.49 -19.69 9.81
C TYR A 76 13.01 -18.26 10.03
N ARG A 77 13.95 -17.81 9.18
CA ARG A 77 14.46 -16.44 9.25
C ARG A 77 13.36 -15.43 8.95
N VAL A 78 12.59 -15.63 7.88
CA VAL A 78 11.47 -14.74 7.51
C VAL A 78 10.43 -14.70 8.64
N GLN A 79 10.04 -15.84 9.22
CA GLN A 79 9.08 -15.89 10.33
C GLN A 79 9.57 -15.18 11.60
N SER A 80 10.89 -15.10 11.81
CA SER A 80 11.46 -14.48 13.01
C SER A 80 11.79 -13.00 12.85
N THR A 81 12.01 -12.51 11.62
CA THR A 81 12.39 -11.11 11.36
C THR A 81 11.27 -10.28 10.76
N PHE A 82 10.34 -10.87 10.00
CA PHE A 82 9.29 -10.10 9.32
C PHE A 82 8.08 -9.94 10.25
N PRO A 83 7.44 -8.76 10.29
CA PRO A 83 6.24 -8.56 11.08
C PRO A 83 5.03 -9.28 10.45
N THR A 84 4.09 -9.73 11.29
CA THR A 84 2.81 -10.28 10.82
C THR A 84 1.87 -9.17 10.34
N PRO A 85 1.20 -9.30 9.18
CA PRO A 85 1.06 -10.50 8.33
C PRO A 85 2.02 -10.61 7.14
N ILE A 86 3.03 -9.74 7.03
CA ILE A 86 3.98 -9.70 5.89
C ILE A 86 4.75 -11.01 5.79
N ASP A 87 5.18 -11.57 6.91
CA ASP A 87 5.81 -12.89 7.02
C ASP A 87 5.01 -13.98 6.27
N LYS A 88 3.72 -14.11 6.56
CA LYS A 88 2.86 -15.16 6.01
C LYS A 88 2.65 -15.02 4.52
N TRP A 89 2.48 -13.79 4.04
CA TRP A 89 2.24 -13.53 2.62
C TRP A 89 3.52 -13.73 1.81
N ALA A 90 4.66 -13.24 2.31
CA ALA A 90 5.96 -13.45 1.69
C ALA A 90 6.30 -14.95 1.55
N LEU A 91 6.08 -15.73 2.61
CA LEU A 91 6.32 -17.18 2.61
C LEU A 91 5.41 -17.91 1.63
N LYS A 92 4.13 -17.53 1.57
CA LYS A 92 3.17 -18.13 0.64
C LYS A 92 3.61 -17.92 -0.81
N GLU A 93 3.94 -16.68 -1.18
CA GLU A 93 4.39 -16.35 -2.54
C GLU A 93 5.71 -17.06 -2.90
N ALA A 94 6.64 -17.11 -1.94
CA ALA A 94 7.91 -17.82 -2.14
C ALA A 94 7.72 -19.33 -2.32
N GLN A 95 6.78 -19.93 -1.58
CA GLN A 95 6.44 -21.35 -1.72
C GLN A 95 5.77 -21.64 -3.07
N GLU A 96 4.86 -20.78 -3.53
CA GLU A 96 4.24 -20.91 -4.87
C GLU A 96 5.30 -20.81 -5.98
N ALA A 97 6.30 -19.93 -5.83
CA ALA A 97 7.41 -19.84 -6.78
C ALA A 97 8.25 -21.14 -6.81
N LEU A 98 8.45 -21.78 -5.66
CA LEU A 98 9.16 -23.04 -5.54
C LEU A 98 8.39 -24.20 -6.21
N GLU A 99 7.07 -24.28 -5.99
CA GLU A 99 6.21 -25.32 -6.60
C GLU A 99 6.14 -25.22 -8.13
N ARG A 100 6.09 -24.00 -8.67
CA ARG A 100 6.11 -23.76 -10.12
C ARG A 100 7.49 -24.08 -10.73
N GLY A 101 8.55 -23.88 -9.94
CA GLY A 101 9.94 -24.08 -10.33
C GLY A 101 10.50 -22.97 -11.22
N LYS A 102 11.83 -22.85 -11.24
CA LYS A 102 12.59 -21.73 -11.85
C LYS A 102 12.24 -21.39 -13.32
N LYS A 103 11.86 -22.38 -14.14
CA LYS A 103 11.51 -22.15 -15.57
C LYS A 103 10.10 -21.61 -15.77
N LYS A 104 9.23 -21.72 -14.76
CA LYS A 104 7.82 -21.30 -14.80
C LYS A 104 7.51 -20.18 -13.79
N SER A 105 8.43 -19.87 -12.89
CA SER A 105 8.29 -18.73 -11.97
C SER A 105 8.38 -17.42 -12.75
N VAL A 106 7.41 -16.52 -12.57
CA VAL A 106 7.28 -15.23 -13.29
C VAL A 106 8.12 -14.12 -12.62
N LEU A 107 9.18 -14.51 -11.91
CA LEU A 107 10.03 -13.57 -11.17
C LEU A 107 10.74 -12.63 -12.14
N GLN A 108 10.65 -11.33 -11.87
CA GLN A 108 11.34 -10.28 -12.62
C GLN A 108 12.81 -10.14 -12.19
N LEU A 109 13.12 -10.41 -10.92
CA LEU A 109 14.48 -10.31 -10.39
C LEU A 109 15.40 -11.38 -11.00
N PRO A 110 16.69 -11.07 -11.25
CA PRO A 110 17.60 -11.96 -11.98
C PRO A 110 18.13 -13.10 -11.09
N VAL A 111 17.33 -14.16 -10.91
CA VAL A 111 17.63 -15.32 -10.05
C VAL A 111 19.03 -15.90 -10.30
N ASP A 112 19.42 -16.09 -11.57
CA ASP A 112 20.73 -16.66 -11.93
C ASP A 112 21.90 -15.77 -11.51
N LYS A 113 21.77 -14.44 -11.66
CA LYS A 113 22.83 -13.50 -11.28
C LYS A 113 22.95 -13.46 -9.76
N ILE A 114 21.83 -13.38 -9.05
CA ILE A 114 21.80 -13.38 -7.59
C ILE A 114 22.37 -14.69 -7.05
N HIS A 115 21.98 -15.85 -7.60
CA HIS A 115 22.53 -17.15 -7.22
C HIS A 115 24.06 -17.21 -7.31
N ASN A 116 24.63 -16.72 -8.41
CA ASN A 116 26.08 -16.68 -8.59
C ASN A 116 26.77 -15.75 -7.58
N LEU A 117 26.19 -14.58 -7.29
CA LEU A 117 26.74 -13.64 -6.31
C LEU A 117 26.61 -14.16 -4.87
N LEU A 118 25.51 -14.86 -4.55
CA LEU A 118 25.35 -15.52 -3.26
C LEU A 118 26.50 -16.50 -2.99
N GLN A 119 26.85 -17.35 -3.97
CA GLN A 119 27.91 -18.34 -3.80
C GLN A 119 29.31 -17.73 -3.76
N LYS A 120 29.57 -16.70 -4.58
CA LYS A 120 30.92 -16.14 -4.77
C LYS A 120 31.29 -15.03 -3.80
N GLU A 121 30.31 -14.26 -3.35
CA GLU A 121 30.54 -13.00 -2.65
C GLU A 121 29.94 -13.00 -1.24
N LEU A 122 28.67 -13.44 -1.10
CA LEU A 122 27.93 -13.27 0.16
C LEU A 122 28.10 -14.45 1.12
N LEU A 123 27.75 -15.66 0.67
CA LEU A 123 27.71 -16.87 1.50
C LEU A 123 29.01 -17.67 1.44
N LEU A 124 29.76 -17.58 0.34
CA LEU A 124 31.06 -18.25 0.15
C LEU A 124 31.01 -19.79 0.23
N TYR A 125 29.83 -20.38 -0.01
CA TYR A 125 29.65 -21.83 -0.17
C TYR A 125 28.65 -22.15 -1.28
N LYS A 126 28.56 -23.44 -1.63
CA LYS A 126 27.67 -23.92 -2.68
C LYS A 126 26.23 -23.98 -2.15
N VAL A 127 25.38 -23.09 -2.67
CA VAL A 127 23.96 -22.97 -2.32
C VAL A 127 23.12 -23.73 -3.35
N ASP A 128 22.09 -24.46 -2.93
CA ASP A 128 21.16 -25.09 -3.87
C ASP A 128 20.33 -24.03 -4.63
N SER A 129 20.02 -24.29 -5.90
CA SER A 129 19.24 -23.38 -6.72
C SER A 129 17.83 -23.15 -6.17
N THR A 130 17.28 -24.10 -5.40
CA THR A 130 15.98 -23.98 -4.73
C THR A 130 16.00 -22.91 -3.64
N VAL A 131 17.05 -22.86 -2.82
CA VAL A 131 17.25 -21.85 -1.77
C VAL A 131 17.39 -20.46 -2.38
N SER A 132 18.16 -20.31 -3.45
CA SER A 132 18.29 -19.02 -4.14
C SER A 132 16.99 -18.58 -4.80
N LEU A 133 16.22 -19.50 -5.38
CA LEU A 133 14.90 -19.17 -5.94
C LEU A 133 13.96 -18.66 -4.84
N PHE A 134 13.94 -19.32 -3.69
CA PHE A 134 13.12 -18.95 -2.55
C PHE A 134 13.49 -17.57 -1.99
N LEU A 135 14.78 -17.31 -1.78
CA LEU A 135 15.29 -15.99 -1.36
C LEU A 135 14.86 -14.88 -2.32
N VAL A 136 15.06 -15.10 -3.63
CA VAL A 136 14.71 -14.09 -4.64
C VAL A 136 13.20 -13.85 -4.71
N ALA A 137 12.38 -14.87 -4.50
CA ALA A 137 10.93 -14.70 -4.42
C ALA A 137 10.51 -13.84 -3.23
N VAL A 138 11.12 -14.05 -2.05
CA VAL A 138 10.90 -13.17 -0.87
C VAL A 138 11.34 -11.74 -1.16
N LEU A 139 12.51 -11.55 -1.79
CA LEU A 139 13.00 -10.22 -2.16
C LEU A 139 12.05 -9.52 -3.13
N GLU A 140 11.56 -10.22 -4.16
CA GLU A 140 10.64 -9.66 -5.15
C GLU A 140 9.30 -9.28 -4.52
N TYR A 141 8.77 -10.12 -3.62
CA TYR A 141 7.55 -9.80 -2.87
C TYR A 141 7.70 -8.50 -2.08
N ILE A 142 8.77 -8.35 -1.30
CA ILE A 142 9.01 -7.13 -0.52
C ILE A 142 9.27 -5.92 -1.44
N SER A 143 10.00 -6.13 -2.54
CA SER A 143 10.21 -5.07 -3.54
C SER A 143 8.88 -4.56 -4.10
N ALA A 144 7.98 -5.48 -4.46
CA ALA A 144 6.66 -5.16 -4.97
C ALA A 144 5.81 -4.45 -3.91
N ASP A 145 5.88 -4.86 -2.65
CA ASP A 145 5.14 -4.24 -1.54
C ASP A 145 5.63 -2.80 -1.27
N ILE A 146 6.94 -2.57 -1.27
CA ILE A 146 7.53 -1.22 -1.19
C ILE A 146 7.06 -0.37 -2.37
N LEU A 147 7.19 -0.86 -3.60
CA LEU A 147 6.81 -0.10 -4.80
C LEU A 147 5.30 0.18 -4.86
N LYS A 148 4.47 -0.73 -4.32
CA LYS A 148 3.03 -0.55 -4.16
C LYS A 148 2.71 0.56 -3.16
N LEU A 149 3.37 0.54 -2.00
CA LEU A 149 3.20 1.55 -0.97
C LEU A 149 3.59 2.93 -1.52
N VAL A 150 4.77 3.02 -2.12
CA VAL A 150 5.31 4.27 -2.65
C VAL A 150 4.49 4.78 -3.83
N GLY A 151 4.04 3.89 -4.72
CA GLY A 151 3.21 4.31 -5.84
C GLY A 151 1.82 4.76 -5.43
N ASN A 152 1.23 4.16 -4.39
CA ASN A 152 0.00 4.68 -3.79
C ASN A 152 0.23 6.07 -3.17
N TYR A 153 1.33 6.25 -2.44
CA TYR A 153 1.71 7.55 -1.89
C TYR A 153 1.87 8.61 -3.00
N ALA A 154 2.67 8.31 -4.03
CA ALA A 154 2.92 9.20 -5.17
C ALA A 154 1.62 9.58 -5.89
N LYS A 155 0.70 8.63 -6.10
CA LYS A 155 -0.62 8.90 -6.68
C LYS A 155 -1.48 9.81 -5.79
N ASN A 156 -1.48 9.59 -4.48
CA ASN A 156 -2.25 10.40 -3.55
C ASN A 156 -1.79 11.87 -3.55
N ILE A 157 -0.50 12.12 -3.74
CA ILE A 157 0.07 13.47 -3.84
C ILE A 157 0.14 13.99 -5.29
N LYS A 158 -0.40 13.25 -6.25
CA LYS A 158 -0.43 13.57 -7.69
C LYS A 158 0.96 13.76 -8.32
N HIS A 159 1.94 13.00 -7.85
CA HIS A 159 3.24 12.88 -8.50
C HIS A 159 3.13 11.96 -9.72
N VAL A 160 3.63 12.45 -10.87
CA VAL A 160 3.68 11.70 -12.14
C VAL A 160 4.77 10.62 -12.13
N GLU A 161 5.75 10.76 -11.24
CA GLU A 161 6.94 9.91 -11.18
C GLU A 161 7.40 9.75 -9.73
N ILE A 162 7.75 8.52 -9.34
CA ILE A 162 8.31 8.21 -8.02
C ILE A 162 9.73 8.78 -7.93
N THR A 163 9.95 9.59 -6.89
CA THR A 163 11.26 10.14 -6.54
C THR A 163 11.87 9.41 -5.34
N TYR A 164 13.17 9.64 -5.09
CA TYR A 164 13.85 9.14 -3.89
C TYR A 164 13.13 9.53 -2.59
N GLN A 165 12.63 10.76 -2.52
CA GLN A 165 11.94 11.30 -1.34
C GLN A 165 10.62 10.57 -1.09
N ASP A 166 9.89 10.23 -2.14
CA ASP A 166 8.62 9.49 -2.04
C ASP A 166 8.85 8.12 -1.41
N VAL A 167 9.94 7.45 -1.79
CA VAL A 167 10.36 6.17 -1.18
C VAL A 167 10.69 6.38 0.30
N GLN A 168 11.52 7.37 0.64
CA GLN A 168 11.91 7.62 2.03
C GLN A 168 10.73 7.93 2.95
N ILE A 169 9.80 8.78 2.50
CA ILE A 169 8.64 9.17 3.29
C ILE A 169 7.74 7.96 3.50
N SER A 170 7.45 7.21 2.44
CA SER A 170 6.62 6.00 2.50
C SER A 170 7.18 4.98 3.48
N MET A 171 8.50 4.73 3.43
CA MET A 171 9.17 3.80 4.34
C MET A 171 9.13 4.25 5.81
N LYS A 172 9.16 5.56 6.08
CA LYS A 172 9.05 6.10 7.45
C LYS A 172 7.63 6.04 8.01
N VAL A 173 6.63 6.13 7.14
CA VAL A 173 5.22 6.10 7.52
C VAL A 173 4.75 4.67 7.77
N ASP A 174 5.23 3.71 6.99
CA ASP A 174 4.88 2.30 7.19
C ASP A 174 5.66 1.69 8.35
N LYS A 175 4.94 1.45 9.46
CA LYS A 175 5.53 0.91 10.68
C LYS A 175 6.13 -0.49 10.48
N ALA A 176 5.50 -1.34 9.66
CA ALA A 176 5.95 -2.72 9.50
C ALA A 176 7.28 -2.78 8.73
N LEU A 177 7.39 -2.02 7.64
CA LEU A 177 8.63 -1.89 6.88
C LEU A 177 9.69 -1.12 7.68
N MET A 178 9.31 -0.07 8.42
CA MET A 178 10.23 0.65 9.30
C MET A 178 10.82 -0.29 10.35
N ASP A 179 9.99 -1.06 11.05
CA ASP A 179 10.44 -2.04 12.03
C ASP A 179 11.35 -3.08 11.36
N MET A 180 10.99 -3.60 10.17
CA MET A 180 11.80 -4.62 9.49
C MET A 180 13.18 -4.12 9.03
N PHE A 181 13.30 -2.89 8.54
CA PHE A 181 14.53 -2.38 7.93
C PHE A 181 15.46 -1.61 8.89
N TYR A 182 14.95 -1.18 10.05
CA TYR A 182 15.67 -0.31 10.99
C TYR A 182 15.75 -0.86 12.41
N GLN A 183 15.48 -2.15 12.61
CA GLN A 183 15.56 -2.84 13.90
C GLN A 183 16.96 -2.85 14.56
N ASP A 184 18.03 -2.67 13.80
CA ASP A 184 19.44 -2.82 14.26
C ASP A 184 20.17 -1.49 14.53
N GLU A 185 19.51 -0.33 14.32
CA GLU A 185 19.99 0.93 14.89
C GLU A 185 19.52 1.00 16.36
N GLY A 186 20.23 0.27 17.22
CA GLY A 186 19.91 0.10 18.63
C GLY A 186 19.47 1.40 19.31
N GLY A 187 18.26 1.36 19.88
CA GLY A 187 17.61 2.30 20.81
C GLY A 187 18.43 3.50 21.32
N GLY A 188 18.85 4.37 20.42
CA GLY A 188 19.64 5.55 20.70
C GLY A 188 19.18 6.67 19.79
N ALA A 189 18.63 7.72 20.39
CA ALA A 189 18.27 8.97 19.74
C ALA A 189 19.52 9.70 19.19
N GLY A 190 20.13 9.15 18.14
CA GLY A 190 21.51 9.48 17.79
C GLY A 190 21.89 9.32 16.32
N SER A 191 21.00 9.59 15.37
CA SER A 191 21.36 10.15 14.06
C SER A 191 20.13 10.69 13.31
N LEU A 192 19.41 11.63 13.94
CA LEU A 192 18.27 12.35 13.32
C LEU A 192 18.60 13.83 13.03
N ASN A 193 19.87 14.14 12.78
CA ASN A 193 20.29 15.49 12.41
C ASN A 193 20.79 15.55 10.96
N GLU A 194 19.91 15.27 10.01
CA GLU A 194 19.90 16.04 8.77
C GLU A 194 18.49 16.63 8.60
N PRO A 195 18.35 17.97 8.56
CA PRO A 195 17.07 18.56 8.21
C PRO A 195 16.72 18.09 6.79
N PRO A 196 15.44 17.87 6.48
CA PRO A 196 15.06 17.58 5.11
C PRO A 196 15.50 18.76 4.26
N VAL A 197 16.53 18.55 3.44
CA VAL A 197 16.86 19.50 2.39
C VAL A 197 15.71 19.37 1.39
N MET A 198 14.69 20.19 1.58
CA MET A 198 13.71 20.53 0.56
C MET A 198 14.47 21.25 -0.55
N VAL A 199 15.17 20.50 -1.39
CA VAL A 199 15.53 21.01 -2.71
C VAL A 199 14.22 21.06 -3.47
N ALA A 200 13.69 22.27 -3.63
CA ALA A 200 12.58 22.56 -4.51
C ALA A 200 12.99 22.21 -5.95
N ALA A 201 12.86 20.94 -6.34
CA ALA A 201 12.87 20.53 -7.73
C ALA A 201 11.48 20.84 -8.29
N ALA A 202 11.44 21.74 -9.25
CA ALA A 202 10.22 22.31 -9.82
C ALA A 202 9.15 21.23 -10.12
N PRO A 203 7.89 21.39 -9.66
CA PRO A 203 6.81 20.52 -10.07
C PRO A 203 6.61 20.70 -11.58
N ARG A 204 6.57 19.60 -12.34
CA ARG A 204 5.92 19.64 -13.65
C ARG A 204 4.43 19.86 -13.37
N THR A 205 3.98 21.10 -13.51
CA THR A 205 2.69 21.61 -13.04
C THR A 205 1.47 21.25 -13.89
N SER A 206 1.57 20.30 -14.82
CA SER A 206 0.42 19.93 -15.65
C SER A 206 0.36 18.44 -15.90
N LEU A 207 -0.56 17.78 -15.21
CA LEU A 207 -1.07 16.47 -15.64
C LEU A 207 -1.71 16.63 -17.02
N THR A 208 -1.49 15.66 -17.88
CA THR A 208 -2.22 15.59 -19.16
C THR A 208 -3.69 15.28 -18.89
N TYR A 209 -4.57 15.67 -19.82
CA TYR A 209 -6.00 15.39 -19.68
C TYR A 209 -6.28 13.90 -19.46
N GLU A 210 -5.58 13.03 -20.19
CA GLU A 210 -5.72 11.58 -20.07
C GLU A 210 -5.32 11.06 -18.68
N GLU A 211 -4.25 11.59 -18.08
CA GLU A 211 -3.84 11.26 -16.72
C GLU A 211 -4.90 11.70 -15.70
N ILE A 212 -5.45 12.91 -15.85
CA ILE A 212 -6.54 13.40 -14.98
C ILE A 212 -7.77 12.50 -15.07
N VAL A 213 -8.16 12.10 -16.29
CA VAL A 213 -9.31 11.21 -16.49
C VAL A 213 -9.08 9.84 -15.83
N ARG A 214 -7.90 9.24 -16.00
CA ARG A 214 -7.58 7.96 -15.35
C ARG A 214 -7.55 8.08 -13.82
N GLU A 215 -7.00 9.16 -13.29
CA GLU A 215 -6.99 9.44 -11.85
C GLU A 215 -8.41 9.61 -11.29
N LEU A 216 -9.26 10.35 -11.99
CA LEU A 216 -10.66 10.54 -11.61
C LEU A 216 -11.39 9.20 -11.49
N ILE A 217 -11.24 8.31 -12.47
CA ILE A 217 -11.91 6.99 -12.44
C ILE A 217 -11.35 6.10 -11.33
N ALA A 218 -10.03 6.14 -11.10
CA ALA A 218 -9.44 5.41 -9.97
C ALA A 218 -9.98 5.95 -8.63
N SER A 219 -10.13 7.26 -8.50
CA SER A 219 -10.70 7.94 -7.33
C SER A 219 -12.16 7.53 -7.11
N GLU A 220 -13.01 7.60 -8.14
CA GLU A 220 -14.43 7.19 -8.07
C GLU A 220 -14.58 5.72 -7.66
N LYS A 221 -13.73 4.82 -8.19
CA LYS A 221 -13.72 3.40 -7.79
C LYS A 221 -13.32 3.20 -6.33
N ALA A 222 -12.35 3.96 -5.84
CA ALA A 222 -11.92 3.89 -4.44
C ALA A 222 -13.05 4.41 -3.53
N TYR A 223 -13.62 5.56 -3.87
CA TYR A 223 -14.74 6.16 -3.15
C TYR A 223 -15.97 5.24 -3.10
N LEU A 224 -16.32 4.59 -4.22
CA LEU A 224 -17.42 3.62 -4.27
C LEU A 224 -17.20 2.44 -3.31
N LYS A 225 -15.95 1.96 -3.16
CA LYS A 225 -15.61 0.90 -2.17
C LYS A 225 -15.75 1.40 -0.74
N GLU A 226 -15.35 2.64 -0.46
CA GLU A 226 -15.51 3.24 0.86
C GLU A 226 -16.98 3.41 1.23
N LEU A 227 -17.81 3.91 0.30
CA LEU A 227 -19.26 3.97 0.45
C LEU A 227 -19.85 2.58 0.69
N HIS A 228 -19.42 1.58 -0.08
CA HIS A 228 -19.88 0.20 0.10
C HIS A 228 -19.52 -0.35 1.48
N MET A 229 -18.30 -0.09 1.97
CA MET A 229 -17.88 -0.45 3.33
C MET A 229 -18.74 0.27 4.38
N LEU A 230 -18.98 1.58 4.22
CA LEU A 230 -19.83 2.36 5.12
C LEU A 230 -21.25 1.79 5.20
N ILE A 231 -21.82 1.38 4.07
CA ILE A 231 -23.15 0.79 3.98
C ILE A 231 -23.17 -0.64 4.56
N LYS A 232 -22.27 -1.53 4.12
CA LYS A 232 -22.28 -2.94 4.53
C LYS A 232 -21.81 -3.16 5.96
N VAL A 233 -20.74 -2.50 6.36
CA VAL A 233 -20.11 -2.75 7.67
C VAL A 233 -20.77 -1.93 8.77
N PHE A 234 -21.15 -0.68 8.50
CA PHE A 234 -21.67 0.21 9.55
C PHE A 234 -23.19 0.35 9.52
N ARG A 235 -23.80 0.50 8.33
CA ARG A 235 -25.26 0.65 8.24
C ARG A 235 -26.00 -0.67 8.43
N GLU A 236 -25.57 -1.78 7.83
CA GLU A 236 -26.24 -3.09 7.98
C GLU A 236 -26.02 -3.72 9.37
N GLU A 237 -24.80 -3.68 9.93
CA GLU A 237 -24.56 -4.16 11.30
C GLU A 237 -25.41 -3.40 12.32
N ARG A 238 -25.62 -2.10 12.08
CA ARG A 238 -26.54 -1.31 12.90
C ARG A 238 -27.99 -1.72 12.71
N ASN A 239 -28.46 -2.01 11.49
CA ASN A 239 -29.84 -2.46 11.28
C ASN A 239 -30.15 -3.77 12.01
N LYS A 240 -29.14 -4.63 12.24
CA LYS A 240 -29.26 -5.84 13.08
C LYS A 240 -29.55 -5.53 14.56
N LEU A 241 -29.22 -4.31 15.02
CA LEU A 241 -29.45 -3.84 16.40
C LEU A 241 -30.88 -3.33 16.65
N LYS A 242 -31.79 -3.47 15.67
CA LYS A 242 -33.18 -2.96 15.70
C LYS A 242 -33.32 -1.49 16.15
N PRO A 243 -32.53 -0.54 15.64
CA PRO A 243 -32.76 0.88 15.88
C PRO A 243 -34.11 1.31 15.29
N GLY A 244 -34.70 2.39 15.82
CA GLY A 244 -35.86 3.00 15.19
C GLY A 244 -35.48 3.49 13.77
N PRO A 245 -36.34 3.34 12.75
CA PRO A 245 -36.02 3.73 11.37
C PRO A 245 -35.59 5.20 11.24
N GLN A 246 -36.12 6.08 12.10
CA GLN A 246 -35.74 7.49 12.17
C GLN A 246 -34.29 7.71 12.61
N ASP A 247 -33.74 6.84 13.45
CA ASP A 247 -32.36 7.00 13.90
C ASP A 247 -31.39 6.63 12.76
N THR A 248 -31.78 5.70 11.85
CA THR A 248 -30.96 5.31 10.68
C THR A 248 -30.85 6.44 9.69
N GLU A 249 -31.97 7.05 9.37
CA GLU A 249 -32.03 8.22 8.50
C GLU A 249 -31.27 9.42 9.09
N ARG A 250 -31.32 9.64 10.41
CA ARG A 250 -30.60 10.77 11.04
C ARG A 250 -29.07 10.66 11.04
N ILE A 251 -28.52 9.44 10.95
CA ILE A 251 -27.05 9.22 11.00
C ILE A 251 -26.46 9.06 9.60
N PHE A 252 -27.16 8.34 8.73
CA PHE A 252 -26.67 8.02 7.39
C PHE A 252 -27.36 8.83 6.28
N SER A 253 -28.40 9.61 6.60
CA SER A 253 -29.21 10.39 5.65
C SER A 253 -29.49 9.61 4.36
N ASN A 254 -29.27 10.23 3.21
CA ASN A 254 -29.42 9.68 1.87
C ASN A 254 -28.10 9.11 1.29
N ILE A 255 -27.29 8.43 2.12
CA ILE A 255 -26.04 7.79 1.65
C ILE A 255 -26.25 6.75 0.53
N MET A 256 -27.43 6.14 0.47
CA MET A 256 -27.77 5.19 -0.60
C MET A 256 -27.87 5.90 -1.95
N ASP A 257 -28.52 7.07 -1.97
CA ASP A 257 -28.67 7.90 -3.17
C ASP A 257 -27.29 8.38 -3.66
N ILE A 258 -26.38 8.74 -2.74
CA ILE A 258 -24.98 9.05 -3.07
C ILE A 258 -24.27 7.84 -3.69
N TYR A 259 -24.47 6.64 -3.13
CA TYR A 259 -23.88 5.41 -3.68
C TYR A 259 -24.41 5.09 -5.08
N GLU A 260 -25.72 5.24 -5.31
CA GLU A 260 -26.35 5.03 -6.62
C GLU A 260 -25.86 6.03 -7.66
N LEU A 261 -25.74 7.31 -7.29
CA LEU A 261 -25.13 8.35 -8.14
C LEU A 261 -23.68 8.01 -8.50
N THR A 262 -22.87 7.69 -7.49
CA THR A 262 -21.44 7.34 -7.68
C THR A 262 -21.29 6.10 -8.58
N TYR A 263 -22.16 5.10 -8.40
CA TYR A 263 -22.19 3.89 -9.22
C TYR A 263 -22.52 4.22 -10.68
N THR A 264 -23.53 5.07 -10.89
CA THR A 264 -23.97 5.50 -12.23
C THR A 264 -22.88 6.32 -12.93
N LEU A 265 -22.29 7.29 -12.24
CA LEU A 265 -21.17 8.08 -12.74
C LEU A 265 -19.98 7.18 -13.10
N SER A 266 -19.58 6.28 -12.20
CA SER A 266 -18.48 5.34 -12.46
C SER A 266 -18.73 4.47 -13.69
N GLY A 267 -19.96 3.95 -13.87
CA GLY A 267 -20.33 3.17 -15.05
C GLY A 267 -20.22 3.99 -16.33
N SER A 268 -20.79 5.20 -16.35
CA SER A 268 -20.72 6.09 -17.52
C SER A 268 -19.28 6.45 -17.92
N LEU A 269 -18.38 6.64 -16.94
CA LEU A 269 -16.97 6.93 -17.18
C LEU A 269 -16.21 5.72 -17.76
N GLU A 270 -16.53 4.51 -17.30
CA GLU A 270 -15.97 3.27 -17.84
C GLU A 270 -16.42 3.05 -19.29
N ASP A 271 -17.71 3.25 -19.58
CA ASP A 271 -18.27 3.11 -20.93
C ASP A 271 -17.60 4.07 -21.92
N VAL A 272 -17.42 5.34 -21.54
CA VAL A 272 -16.74 6.34 -22.40
C VAL A 272 -15.29 5.95 -22.68
N ILE A 273 -14.57 5.40 -21.70
CA ILE A 273 -13.19 4.93 -21.92
C ILE A 273 -13.15 3.70 -22.83
N GLU A 274 -14.04 2.74 -22.62
CA GLU A 274 -14.10 1.54 -23.46
C GLU A 274 -14.41 1.89 -24.92
N MET A 275 -15.30 2.86 -25.14
CA MET A 275 -15.65 3.37 -26.47
C MET A 275 -14.53 4.21 -27.11
N ALA A 276 -13.71 4.90 -26.32
CA ALA A 276 -12.67 5.78 -26.82
C ALA A 276 -11.50 5.03 -27.50
N GLN A 277 -11.27 3.75 -27.17
CA GLN A 277 -10.17 2.92 -27.71
C GLN A 277 -8.81 3.65 -27.65
N ASP A 278 -8.33 4.18 -28.78
CA ASP A 278 -7.06 4.91 -28.97
C ASP A 278 -7.25 6.45 -29.12
N GLN A 279 -8.49 6.94 -29.04
CA GLN A 279 -8.83 8.36 -29.12
C GLN A 279 -8.98 8.98 -27.73
N MET A 280 -8.91 10.31 -27.65
CA MET A 280 -9.05 11.02 -26.37
C MET A 280 -10.48 10.87 -25.81
N PRO A 281 -10.66 10.36 -24.58
CA PRO A 281 -11.99 10.11 -24.01
C PRO A 281 -12.63 11.42 -23.52
N TYR A 282 -13.70 11.88 -24.18
CA TYR A 282 -14.41 13.09 -23.77
C TYR A 282 -15.41 12.79 -22.64
N ILE A 283 -14.96 12.81 -21.39
CA ILE A 283 -15.79 12.47 -20.23
C ILE A 283 -16.78 13.56 -19.80
N GLY A 284 -16.76 14.73 -20.45
CA GLY A 284 -17.62 15.87 -20.07
C GLY A 284 -19.11 15.57 -20.15
N SER A 285 -19.53 14.75 -21.12
CA SER A 285 -20.94 14.34 -21.28
C SER A 285 -21.47 13.56 -20.08
N CYS A 286 -20.64 12.74 -19.42
CA CYS A 286 -21.02 12.02 -18.21
C CYS A 286 -21.47 12.95 -17.09
N PHE A 287 -20.80 14.10 -16.95
CA PHE A 287 -21.13 15.10 -15.94
C PHE A 287 -22.29 16.00 -16.36
N GLU A 288 -22.37 16.34 -17.65
CA GLU A 288 -23.43 17.19 -18.20
C GLU A 288 -24.81 16.56 -17.98
N GLU A 289 -24.97 15.26 -18.29
CA GLU A 289 -26.23 14.54 -18.11
C GLU A 289 -26.69 14.50 -16.64
N LEU A 290 -25.76 14.19 -15.72
CA LEU A 290 -26.04 14.15 -14.28
C LEU A 290 -26.32 15.53 -13.69
N ALA A 291 -25.64 16.56 -14.19
CA ALA A 291 -25.85 17.94 -13.76
C ALA A 291 -27.19 18.50 -14.27
N GLU A 292 -27.58 18.19 -15.52
CA GLU A 292 -28.87 18.59 -16.09
C GLU A 292 -30.05 18.02 -15.28
N ALA A 293 -29.92 16.76 -14.85
CA ALA A 293 -30.90 16.10 -14.00
C ALA A 293 -30.83 16.51 -12.50
N ALA A 294 -29.90 17.40 -12.13
CA ALA A 294 -29.65 17.81 -10.74
C ALA A 294 -29.36 16.63 -9.78
N GLU A 295 -28.77 15.55 -10.29
CA GLU A 295 -28.52 14.34 -9.50
C GLU A 295 -27.55 14.59 -8.33
N PHE A 296 -26.65 15.57 -8.46
CA PHE A 296 -25.70 15.95 -7.40
C PHE A 296 -26.34 16.62 -6.17
N ASP A 297 -27.62 17.02 -6.23
CA ASP A 297 -28.33 17.62 -5.09
C ASP A 297 -28.42 16.68 -3.88
N VAL A 298 -28.25 15.37 -4.10
CA VAL A 298 -28.14 14.37 -3.04
C VAL A 298 -27.02 14.71 -2.04
N TYR A 299 -25.93 15.32 -2.48
CA TYR A 299 -24.83 15.76 -1.60
C TYR A 299 -25.21 16.94 -0.72
N ILE A 300 -26.08 17.85 -1.19
CA ILE A 300 -26.54 19.00 -0.40
C ILE A 300 -27.34 18.52 0.80
N LYS A 301 -28.29 17.61 0.57
CA LYS A 301 -29.11 17.00 1.64
C LYS A 301 -28.21 16.27 2.63
N TYR A 302 -27.30 15.43 2.14
CA TYR A 302 -26.40 14.65 2.98
C TYR A 302 -25.50 15.54 3.84
N ALA A 303 -24.86 16.55 3.24
CA ALA A 303 -23.98 17.47 3.94
C ALA A 303 -24.72 18.21 5.05
N ARG A 304 -25.93 18.70 4.79
CA ARG A 304 -26.76 19.36 5.79
C ARG A 304 -27.10 18.44 6.96
N ASP A 305 -27.48 17.21 6.68
CA ASP A 305 -27.97 16.28 7.70
C ASP A 305 -26.83 15.71 8.56
N VAL A 306 -25.67 15.41 7.96
CA VAL A 306 -24.51 14.85 8.67
C VAL A 306 -23.76 15.89 9.49
N THR A 307 -23.70 17.14 9.02
CA THR A 307 -23.07 18.24 9.78
C THR A 307 -23.97 18.79 10.88
N ALA A 308 -25.26 18.44 10.89
CA ALA A 308 -26.19 18.85 11.94
C ALA A 308 -25.82 18.23 13.31
N PRO A 309 -25.97 18.98 14.41
CA PRO A 309 -25.69 18.48 15.76
C PRO A 309 -26.56 17.26 16.12
N THR A 310 -27.77 17.18 15.54
CA THR A 310 -28.71 16.07 15.70
C THR A 310 -28.12 14.72 15.27
N CYS A 311 -27.25 14.67 14.25
CA CYS A 311 -26.59 13.45 13.81
C CYS A 311 -25.68 12.90 14.91
N ARG A 312 -24.81 13.77 15.45
CA ARG A 312 -23.87 13.43 16.52
C ARG A 312 -24.58 13.07 17.84
N GLU A 313 -25.64 13.80 18.19
CA GLU A 313 -26.45 13.52 19.38
C GLU A 313 -27.17 12.17 19.26
N THR A 314 -27.73 11.87 18.08
CA THR A 314 -28.40 10.58 17.81
C THR A 314 -27.40 9.42 17.86
N LEU A 315 -26.20 9.59 17.30
CA LEU A 315 -25.15 8.57 17.35
C LEU A 315 -24.68 8.31 18.79
N ASN A 316 -24.40 9.37 19.57
CA ASN A 316 -23.99 9.21 20.96
C ASN A 316 -25.12 8.61 21.81
N GLY A 317 -26.35 9.07 21.62
CA GLY A 317 -27.52 8.54 22.33
C GLY A 317 -27.76 7.05 22.03
N LEU A 318 -27.51 6.61 20.80
CA LEU A 318 -27.61 5.20 20.41
C LEU A 318 -26.49 4.35 21.03
N LEU A 319 -25.25 4.85 21.02
CA LEU A 319 -24.09 4.16 21.60
C LEU A 319 -24.12 4.12 23.13
N SER A 320 -24.86 5.01 23.79
CA SER A 320 -25.06 5.01 25.24
C SER A 320 -26.11 4.00 25.72
N ARG A 321 -26.89 3.37 24.83
CA ARG A 321 -27.89 2.37 25.23
C ARG A 321 -27.21 1.05 25.63
N PRO A 322 -27.50 0.50 26.83
CA PRO A 322 -26.82 -0.71 27.32
C PRO A 322 -27.11 -1.95 26.46
N GLU A 323 -28.31 -2.05 25.88
CA GLU A 323 -28.70 -3.12 24.96
C GLU A 323 -27.84 -3.11 23.67
N VAL A 324 -27.54 -1.91 23.17
CA VAL A 324 -26.72 -1.70 21.96
C VAL A 324 -25.25 -2.02 22.26
N GLN A 325 -24.72 -1.57 23.41
CA GLN A 325 -23.34 -1.88 23.81
C GLN A 325 -23.12 -3.39 23.99
N SER A 326 -24.07 -4.09 24.60
CA SER A 326 -23.99 -5.54 24.78
C SER A 326 -23.98 -6.28 23.44
N ALA A 327 -24.87 -5.92 22.52
CA ALA A 327 -24.94 -6.52 21.18
C ALA A 327 -23.70 -6.21 20.32
N LEU A 328 -23.16 -4.98 20.39
CA LEU A 328 -21.94 -4.61 19.67
C LEU A 328 -20.70 -5.35 20.19
N THR A 329 -20.64 -5.62 21.50
CA THR A 329 -19.55 -6.41 22.09
C THR A 329 -19.59 -7.86 21.61
N THR A 330 -20.79 -8.41 21.39
CA THR A 330 -20.98 -9.75 20.79
C THR A 330 -20.65 -9.78 19.30
N ALA A 331 -20.86 -8.69 18.56
CA ALA A 331 -20.54 -8.59 17.13
C ALA A 331 -19.03 -8.44 16.85
N GLY A 332 -18.24 -7.91 17.80
CA GLY A 332 -16.79 -7.88 17.72
C GLY A 332 -16.16 -6.93 18.74
N GLN A 333 -15.04 -7.33 19.35
CA GLN A 333 -14.40 -6.59 20.46
C GLN A 333 -14.01 -5.13 20.10
N GLY A 334 -13.79 -4.82 18.81
CA GLY A 334 -13.43 -3.47 18.33
C GLY A 334 -14.58 -2.62 17.78
N MET A 335 -15.76 -3.19 17.54
CA MET A 335 -16.88 -2.50 16.87
C MET A 335 -17.42 -1.27 17.63
N PRO A 336 -17.55 -1.30 18.97
CA PRO A 336 -17.98 -0.11 19.73
C PRO A 336 -17.02 1.08 19.58
N LEU A 337 -15.70 0.82 19.53
CA LEU A 337 -14.68 1.85 19.38
C LEU A 337 -14.67 2.40 17.94
N ALA A 338 -14.83 1.52 16.94
CA ALA A 338 -14.94 1.91 15.54
C ALA A 338 -16.18 2.81 15.30
N LEU A 339 -17.34 2.45 15.84
CA LEU A 339 -18.55 3.28 15.72
C LEU A 339 -18.42 4.64 16.42
N LYS A 340 -17.68 4.71 17.53
CA LYS A 340 -17.52 5.94 18.30
C LYS A 340 -16.49 6.90 17.70
N TYR A 341 -15.37 6.38 17.21
CA TYR A 341 -14.21 7.20 16.83
C TYR A 341 -13.92 7.19 15.33
N TYR A 342 -14.32 6.15 14.59
CA TYR A 342 -14.02 6.01 13.17
C TYR A 342 -15.21 6.38 12.29
N LEU A 343 -16.44 5.94 12.64
CA LEU A 343 -17.65 6.26 11.87
C LEU A 343 -17.87 7.77 11.66
N PRO A 344 -17.70 8.67 12.66
CA PRO A 344 -17.86 10.10 12.42
C PRO A 344 -16.92 10.67 11.35
N ALA A 345 -15.69 10.15 11.27
CA ALA A 345 -14.75 10.54 10.23
C ALA A 345 -15.18 10.01 8.85
N LEU A 346 -15.62 8.75 8.79
CA LEU A 346 -16.13 8.14 7.56
C LEU A 346 -17.38 8.85 7.01
N LEU A 347 -18.28 9.30 7.88
CA LEU A 347 -19.49 10.03 7.47
C LEU A 347 -19.18 11.37 6.79
N MET A 348 -18.02 11.97 7.09
CA MET A 348 -17.55 13.18 6.41
C MET A 348 -16.95 12.90 5.02
N GLY A 349 -16.57 11.66 4.73
CA GLY A 349 -15.94 11.27 3.46
C GLY A 349 -16.70 11.75 2.22
N PRO A 350 -18.03 11.51 2.10
CA PRO A 350 -18.81 12.01 0.97
C PRO A 350 -18.80 13.53 0.78
N ILE A 351 -18.67 14.29 1.87
CA ILE A 351 -18.61 15.76 1.78
C ILE A 351 -17.28 16.17 1.17
N TRP A 352 -16.17 15.56 1.61
CA TRP A 352 -14.85 15.82 1.06
C TRP A 352 -14.71 15.36 -0.39
N HIS A 353 -15.35 14.25 -0.78
CA HIS A 353 -15.32 13.76 -2.16
C HIS A 353 -16.01 14.70 -3.14
N CYS A 354 -17.07 15.38 -2.70
CA CYS A 354 -17.83 16.31 -3.54
C CYS A 354 -17.04 17.59 -3.89
N PHE A 355 -16.03 17.97 -3.10
CA PHE A 355 -15.21 19.17 -3.28
C PHE A 355 -13.84 18.82 -3.87
#